data_AF-A0A4Y2RCA0-F1
#
_entry.id   AF-A0A4Y2RCA0-F1
#
_cell.length_a   1.000
_cell.length_b   1.000
_cell.length_c   1.000
_cell.angle_alpha   90.00
_cell.angle_beta   90.00
_cell.angle_gamma   90.00
#
_symmetry.space_group_name_H-M   'P 1'
#
loop_
_entity.id
_entity.type
_entity.pdbx_description
1 polymer ?
#
loop_
_entity_poly.entity_id
_entity_poly.type
_entity_poly.pdbx_seq_one_letter_code
_entity_poly.pdbx_strand_id
1 'polypeptide(L)'
;MLIDWDRLRVRMSSESPFGVLSAVRASKLLDAERNFNNGRSSFFNDPDFYCEASEPIQCDYSCPYRKYNGSCNNPHIPRLGMSEICYLRLTPAYYEGKGGVRKSVTGDPLPEPRDISLNILKDIHLPTAEVTYLFTAHGQIIAHDLTRAIQPPTNCCKPENAKKAECTMSISVRPDDPFYSQFNKTCLNFQRSNQCTLCKT
;
A
#
# COMPACT_ATOMS: atom_id res chain seq x y z
N MET A 1 22.57 4.75 2.01
CA MET A 1 22.60 5.25 3.40
C MET A 1 21.80 4.25 4.22
N LEU A 2 22.48 3.27 4.83
CA LEU A 2 21.84 2.31 5.73
C LEU A 2 21.75 2.98 7.10
N ILE A 3 20.53 3.16 7.59
CA ILE A 3 20.32 3.63 8.96
C ILE A 3 20.53 2.42 9.86
N ASP A 4 21.57 2.50 10.70
CA ASP A 4 21.84 1.54 11.77
C ASP A 4 20.91 1.84 12.95
N TRP A 5 19.84 1.05 13.05
CA TRP A 5 18.80 1.20 14.07
C TRP A 5 19.25 0.74 15.47
N ASP A 6 20.31 -0.09 15.56
CA ASP A 6 20.83 -0.58 16.84
C ASP A 6 21.56 0.53 17.61
N ARG A 7 22.13 1.50 16.90
CA ARG A 7 22.86 2.64 17.50
C ARG A 7 21.97 3.70 18.12
N LEU A 8 20.67 3.74 17.76
CA LEU A 8 19.73 4.77 18.22
C LEU A 8 19.04 4.43 19.55
N ARG A 9 19.29 3.27 20.18
CA ARG A 9 18.63 2.80 21.42
C ARG A 9 17.10 2.96 21.41
N VAL A 10 16.48 3.04 20.24
CA VAL A 10 15.03 2.87 20.11
C VAL A 10 14.79 1.42 20.43
N ARG A 11 14.27 1.12 21.63
CA ARG A 11 13.78 -0.23 21.93
C ARG A 11 12.71 -0.54 20.90
N MET A 12 13.07 -1.30 19.88
CA MET A 12 12.12 -2.08 19.07
C MET A 12 11.46 -3.04 20.05
N SER A 13 10.36 -2.60 20.66
CA SER A 13 9.45 -3.54 21.30
C SER A 13 8.96 -4.48 20.21
N SER A 14 8.92 -5.77 20.52
CA SER A 14 8.34 -6.82 19.67
C SER A 14 6.84 -6.62 19.37
N GLU A 15 6.26 -5.52 19.84
CA GLU A 15 4.88 -5.09 19.62
C GLU A 15 4.74 -4.04 18.49
N SER A 16 5.86 -3.57 17.94
CA SER A 16 5.88 -2.65 16.80
C SER A 16 5.70 -3.42 15.48
N PRO A 17 4.72 -3.07 14.63
CA PRO A 17 4.57 -3.64 13.28
C PRO A 17 5.86 -3.53 12.45
N PHE A 18 6.66 -2.49 12.68
CA PHE A 18 7.92 -2.23 11.97
C PHE A 18 9.05 -3.20 12.33
N GLY A 19 9.07 -3.71 13.57
CA GLY A 19 10.08 -4.68 14.03
C GLY A 19 9.88 -6.06 13.42
N VAL A 20 8.63 -6.52 13.34
CA VAL A 20 8.26 -7.78 12.67
C VAL A 20 8.49 -7.68 11.17
N LEU A 21 8.19 -6.53 10.55
CA LEU A 21 8.42 -6.29 9.12
C LEU A 21 9.92 -6.35 8.75
N SER A 22 10.83 -5.90 9.61
CA SER A 22 12.27 -5.87 9.29
C SER A 22 12.95 -7.25 9.40
N ALA A 23 12.59 -8.06 10.41
CA ALA A 23 13.15 -9.41 10.56
C ALA A 23 12.61 -10.37 9.48
N VAL A 24 11.33 -10.28 9.13
CA VAL A 24 10.72 -11.06 8.03
C VAL A 24 11.33 -10.68 6.68
N ARG A 25 11.72 -9.41 6.49
CA ARG A 25 12.34 -8.90 5.27
C ARG A 25 13.72 -9.51 5.01
N ALA A 26 14.56 -9.67 6.03
CA ALA A 26 15.92 -10.20 5.86
C ALA A 26 15.93 -11.72 5.56
N SER A 27 15.15 -12.52 6.29
CA SER A 27 15.11 -13.98 6.05
C SER A 27 14.49 -14.32 4.70
N LYS A 28 13.41 -13.63 4.29
CA LYS A 28 12.78 -13.86 2.98
C LYS A 28 13.62 -13.38 1.79
N LEU A 29 14.49 -12.38 1.98
CA LEU A 29 15.43 -11.92 0.95
C LEU A 29 16.61 -12.89 0.77
N LEU A 30 17.15 -13.47 1.85
CA LEU A 30 18.23 -14.45 1.77
C LEU A 30 17.76 -15.78 1.16
N ASP A 31 16.52 -16.20 1.44
CA ASP A 31 15.91 -17.37 0.78
C ASP A 31 15.55 -17.11 -0.70
N ALA A 32 15.44 -15.84 -1.11
CA ALA A 32 15.17 -15.45 -2.50
C ALA A 32 16.38 -15.62 -3.42
N GLU A 33 17.62 -15.47 -2.91
CA GLU A 33 18.84 -15.75 -3.69
C GLU A 33 19.03 -17.25 -3.96
N ARG A 34 18.64 -18.11 -3.02
CA ARG A 34 18.79 -19.57 -3.14
C ARG A 34 17.86 -20.20 -4.19
N ASN A 35 16.66 -19.65 -4.37
CA ASN A 35 15.62 -20.24 -5.22
C ASN A 35 15.72 -19.80 -6.70
N PHE A 36 16.43 -18.70 -7.01
CA PHE A 36 16.69 -18.27 -8.38
C PHE A 36 17.44 -19.32 -9.21
N ASN A 37 18.39 -20.03 -8.58
CA ASN A 37 19.26 -21.00 -9.25
C ASN A 37 18.55 -22.29 -9.70
N ASN A 38 17.31 -22.53 -9.28
CA ASN A 38 16.57 -23.78 -9.56
C ASN A 38 15.46 -23.64 -10.63
N GLY A 39 15.40 -22.53 -11.38
CA GLY A 39 14.48 -22.40 -12.52
C GLY A 39 12.98 -22.41 -12.17
N ARG A 40 12.61 -22.36 -10.88
CA ARG A 40 11.24 -22.08 -10.43
C ARG A 40 11.09 -20.58 -10.29
N SER A 41 10.47 -19.97 -11.29
CA SER A 41 10.29 -18.53 -11.39
C SER A 41 9.22 -17.96 -10.44
N SER A 42 8.60 -18.75 -9.57
CA SER A 42 7.60 -18.27 -8.60
C SER A 42 8.27 -17.68 -7.34
N PHE A 43 8.97 -16.55 -7.48
CA PHE A 43 9.52 -15.74 -6.38
C PHE A 43 8.45 -15.33 -5.36
N PHE A 44 7.23 -15.14 -5.85
CA PHE A 44 6.02 -14.92 -5.09
C PHE A 44 4.96 -15.77 -5.78
N ASN A 45 4.16 -16.52 -5.03
CA ASN A 45 2.95 -17.14 -5.57
C ASN A 45 1.87 -16.06 -5.81
N ASP A 46 2.27 -14.96 -6.44
CA ASP A 46 1.39 -13.91 -6.88
C ASP A 46 0.96 -14.26 -8.31
N PRO A 47 -0.28 -14.71 -8.52
CA PRO A 47 -0.78 -15.01 -9.86
C PRO A 47 -0.72 -13.79 -10.78
N ASP A 48 -0.62 -12.57 -10.22
CA ASP A 48 -0.53 -11.33 -10.96
C ASP A 48 0.93 -10.98 -11.38
N PHE A 49 1.93 -11.77 -10.97
CA PHE A 49 3.35 -11.52 -11.31
C PHE A 49 3.66 -11.75 -12.78
N TYR A 50 2.90 -12.64 -13.44
CA TYR A 50 3.08 -13.06 -14.84
C TYR A 50 2.07 -12.43 -15.79
N CYS A 51 1.34 -11.44 -15.33
CA CYS A 51 0.38 -10.75 -16.16
C CYS A 51 1.01 -10.34 -17.48
N GLU A 52 0.40 -10.85 -18.55
CA GLU A 52 0.93 -10.93 -19.91
C GLU A 52 1.27 -9.52 -20.40
N ALA A 53 2.49 -9.06 -20.11
CA ALA A 53 2.91 -7.75 -20.50
C ALA A 53 3.07 -7.77 -22.03
N SER A 54 2.24 -6.97 -22.69
CA SER A 54 2.37 -6.65 -24.10
C SER A 54 3.80 -6.14 -24.34
N GLU A 55 4.55 -6.92 -25.11
CA GLU A 55 5.90 -6.69 -25.62
C GLU A 55 7.10 -6.89 -24.65
N PRO A 56 8.18 -7.53 -25.13
CA PRO A 56 9.42 -7.70 -24.39
C PRO A 56 10.18 -6.37 -24.22
N ILE A 57 10.66 -6.08 -23.00
CA ILE A 57 11.53 -4.92 -22.76
C ILE A 57 12.95 -5.22 -23.28
N GLN A 58 13.46 -4.37 -24.18
CA GLN A 58 14.86 -4.36 -24.55
C GLN A 58 15.70 -3.57 -23.54
N CYS A 59 16.77 -4.19 -23.06
CA CYS A 59 17.66 -3.63 -22.04
C CYS A 59 19.08 -3.46 -22.59
N ASP A 60 19.61 -2.24 -22.47
CA ASP A 60 21.02 -1.94 -22.67
C ASP A 60 21.69 -1.85 -21.30
N TYR A 61 22.41 -2.91 -20.94
CA TYR A 61 23.14 -2.98 -19.66
C TYR A 61 24.51 -2.29 -19.71
N SER A 62 24.91 -1.73 -20.85
CA SER A 62 26.12 -0.90 -20.93
C SER A 62 25.88 0.54 -20.44
N CYS A 63 24.62 0.98 -20.39
CA CYS A 63 24.25 2.29 -19.88
C CYS A 63 24.44 2.37 -18.34
N PRO A 64 25.22 3.33 -17.82
CA PRO A 64 25.54 3.40 -16.38
C PRO A 64 24.42 4.04 -15.54
N TYR A 65 23.33 4.52 -16.16
CA TYR A 65 22.28 5.28 -15.48
C TYR A 65 20.98 4.48 -15.36
N ARG A 66 20.22 4.76 -14.30
CA ARG A 66 18.88 4.18 -14.10
C ARG A 66 17.91 4.76 -15.12
N LYS A 67 17.04 3.90 -15.67
CA LYS A 67 15.89 4.37 -16.45
C LYS A 67 14.89 5.06 -15.52
N TYR A 68 14.24 6.12 -16.02
CA TYR A 68 13.30 6.93 -15.23
C TYR A 68 12.12 6.12 -14.67
N ASN A 69 11.67 5.11 -15.41
CA ASN A 69 10.57 4.23 -15.01
C ASN A 69 11.04 3.02 -14.19
N GLY A 70 12.35 2.89 -13.88
CA GLY A 70 12.90 1.76 -13.13
C GLY A 70 13.06 0.45 -13.91
N SER A 71 12.73 0.41 -15.20
CA SER A 71 12.92 -0.79 -16.03
C SER A 71 14.41 -1.17 -16.19
N CYS A 72 14.66 -2.46 -16.42
CA CYS A 72 16.00 -3.05 -16.59
C CYS A 72 16.92 -2.94 -15.36
N ASN A 73 16.40 -2.58 -14.18
CA ASN A 73 17.18 -2.58 -12.93
C ASN A 73 17.53 -4.02 -12.52
N ASN A 74 16.62 -4.98 -12.76
CA ASN A 74 16.89 -6.40 -12.59
C ASN A 74 17.20 -7.05 -13.96
N PRO A 75 18.35 -7.74 -14.12
CA PRO A 75 18.77 -8.29 -15.42
C PRO A 75 17.97 -9.51 -15.87
N HIS A 76 17.31 -10.19 -14.94
CA HIS A 76 16.52 -11.39 -15.20
C HIS A 76 15.03 -11.08 -15.40
N ILE A 77 14.52 -10.08 -14.68
CA ILE A 77 13.12 -9.65 -14.75
C ILE A 77 13.10 -8.13 -14.97
N PRO A 78 13.20 -7.67 -16.24
CA PRO A 78 13.32 -6.24 -16.55
C PRO A 78 12.21 -5.33 -15.99
N ARG A 79 11.05 -5.90 -15.65
CA ARG A 79 9.87 -5.17 -15.12
C ARG A 79 9.85 -5.07 -13.60
N LEU A 80 10.72 -5.78 -12.89
CA LEU A 80 10.69 -5.82 -11.43
C LEU A 80 11.00 -4.43 -10.84
N GLY A 81 10.04 -3.86 -10.11
CA GLY A 81 10.17 -2.53 -9.51
C GLY A 81 10.03 -1.36 -10.50
N MET A 82 9.55 -1.63 -11.72
CA MET A 82 9.20 -0.58 -12.68
C MET A 82 8.00 0.24 -12.17
N SER A 83 7.89 1.51 -12.52
CA SER A 83 6.73 2.34 -12.22
C SER A 83 5.51 1.93 -13.05
N GLU A 84 4.30 2.31 -12.60
CA GLU A 84 3.03 2.06 -13.30
C GLU A 84 2.70 0.56 -13.51
N ILE A 85 3.24 -0.30 -12.64
CA ILE A 85 2.91 -1.73 -12.59
C ILE A 85 2.05 -2.09 -11.39
N CYS A 86 1.50 -3.31 -11.39
CA CYS A 86 0.75 -3.83 -10.25
C CYS A 86 1.64 -3.95 -9.00
N TYR A 87 1.08 -3.65 -7.82
CA TYR A 87 1.74 -3.98 -6.57
C TYR A 87 1.88 -5.48 -6.41
N LEU A 88 3.07 -5.90 -6.01
CA LEU A 88 3.35 -7.28 -5.64
C LEU A 88 2.57 -7.67 -4.38
N ARG A 89 1.90 -8.82 -4.42
CA ARG A 89 1.19 -9.40 -3.27
C ARG A 89 2.07 -10.41 -2.55
N LEU A 90 2.39 -10.11 -1.29
CA LEU A 90 3.07 -11.05 -0.39
C LEU A 90 2.11 -12.12 0.14
N THR A 91 0.81 -11.84 0.14
CA THR A 91 -0.27 -12.75 0.53
C THR A 91 -1.45 -12.58 -0.43
N PRO A 92 -2.26 -13.62 -0.65
CA PRO A 92 -3.52 -13.47 -1.40
C PRO A 92 -4.38 -12.37 -0.80
N ALA A 93 -5.10 -11.62 -1.65
CA ALA A 93 -6.03 -10.63 -1.14
C ALA A 93 -7.28 -11.27 -0.56
N TYR A 94 -7.85 -10.59 0.42
CA TYR A 94 -9.03 -11.05 1.13
C TYR A 94 -10.15 -10.01 1.01
N TYR A 95 -11.06 -10.28 0.08
CA TYR A 95 -12.25 -9.49 -0.20
C TYR A 95 -13.36 -10.41 -0.70
N GLU A 96 -14.59 -9.92 -0.68
CA GLU A 96 -15.71 -10.63 -1.31
C GLU A 96 -15.56 -10.57 -2.84
N GLY A 97 -15.65 -11.72 -3.52
CA GLY A 97 -15.64 -11.81 -4.99
C GLY A 97 -14.36 -11.28 -5.64
N LYS A 98 -14.47 -10.62 -6.81
CA LYS A 98 -13.34 -9.97 -7.50
C LYS A 98 -13.32 -8.48 -7.16
N GLY A 99 -12.67 -8.15 -6.03
CA GLY A 99 -12.47 -6.76 -5.62
C GLY A 99 -13.67 -6.14 -4.90
N GLY A 100 -14.48 -6.89 -4.17
CA GLY A 100 -15.49 -6.35 -3.27
C GLY A 100 -14.92 -5.78 -1.97
N VAL A 101 -15.80 -5.42 -1.04
CA VAL A 101 -15.43 -4.98 0.32
C VAL A 101 -15.30 -6.21 1.21
N ARG A 102 -14.32 -6.20 2.13
CA ARG A 102 -14.12 -7.27 3.09
C ARG A 102 -15.27 -7.32 4.10
N LYS A 103 -15.73 -8.52 4.46
CA LYS A 103 -16.67 -8.75 5.57
C LYS A 103 -15.96 -9.23 6.84
N SER A 104 -16.68 -9.18 7.95
CA SER A 104 -16.25 -9.82 9.19
C SER A 104 -16.22 -11.36 9.04
N VAL A 105 -15.59 -12.04 10.00
CA VAL A 105 -15.54 -13.50 10.03
C VAL A 105 -16.92 -14.15 10.25
N THR A 106 -17.89 -13.39 10.78
CA THR A 106 -19.28 -13.81 10.96
C THR A 106 -20.15 -13.53 9.72
N GLY A 107 -19.62 -12.80 8.73
CA GLY A 107 -20.34 -12.38 7.54
C GLY A 107 -21.00 -11.00 7.63
N ASP A 108 -20.96 -10.35 8.80
CA ASP A 108 -21.49 -9.00 9.01
C ASP A 108 -20.60 -7.91 8.36
N PRO A 109 -21.17 -6.74 8.02
CA PRO A 109 -20.41 -5.57 7.58
C PRO A 109 -19.36 -5.14 8.61
N LEU A 110 -18.26 -4.55 8.12
CA LEU A 110 -17.25 -3.95 9.00
C LEU A 110 -17.73 -2.61 9.54
N PRO A 111 -17.29 -2.20 10.75
CA PRO A 111 -17.62 -0.88 11.29
C PRO A 111 -17.16 0.24 10.35
N GLU A 112 -17.90 1.35 10.35
CA GLU A 112 -17.55 2.54 9.58
C GLU A 112 -16.16 3.06 10.01
N PRO A 113 -15.27 3.44 9.07
CA PRO A 113 -13.94 3.94 9.41
C PRO A 113 -13.96 5.17 10.33
N ARG A 114 -14.99 6.02 10.21
CA ARG A 114 -15.16 7.18 11.07
C ARG A 114 -15.49 6.78 12.51
N ASP A 115 -16.34 5.77 12.70
CA ASP A 115 -16.67 5.25 14.03
C ASP A 115 -15.44 4.64 14.70
N ILE A 116 -14.60 3.93 13.94
CA ILE A 116 -13.31 3.43 14.45
C ILE A 116 -12.40 4.59 14.87
N SER A 117 -12.30 5.63 14.04
CA SER A 117 -11.51 6.82 14.36
C SER A 117 -11.98 7.50 15.65
N LEU A 118 -13.30 7.61 15.87
CA LEU A 118 -13.84 8.25 17.07
C LEU A 118 -13.65 7.42 18.34
N ASN A 119 -13.81 6.10 18.22
CA ASN A 119 -13.80 5.21 19.39
C ASN A 119 -12.40 4.73 19.78
N ILE A 120 -11.44 4.68 18.84
CA ILE A 120 -10.10 4.12 19.07
C ILE A 120 -9.02 5.20 19.04
N LEU A 121 -9.06 6.13 18.08
CA LEU A 121 -8.01 7.14 17.91
C LEU A 121 -8.32 8.36 18.78
N LYS A 122 -7.58 8.51 19.87
CA LYS A 122 -7.68 9.68 20.74
C LYS A 122 -6.83 10.82 20.19
N ASP A 123 -7.43 12.00 20.10
CA ASP A 123 -6.68 13.23 19.83
C ASP A 123 -5.96 13.67 21.10
N ILE A 124 -4.67 13.35 21.19
CA ILE A 124 -3.82 13.64 22.34
C ILE A 124 -2.55 14.35 21.89
N HIS A 125 -2.23 15.47 22.54
CA HIS A 125 -0.99 16.19 22.29
C HIS A 125 0.15 15.60 23.13
N LEU A 126 0.98 14.75 22.51
CA LEU A 126 2.13 14.12 23.13
C LEU A 126 3.41 14.37 22.30
N PRO A 127 4.01 15.56 22.39
CA PRO A 127 5.27 15.84 21.70
C PRO A 127 6.43 15.05 22.31
N THR A 128 7.36 14.59 21.48
CA THR A 128 8.62 13.98 21.91
C THR A 128 9.79 14.94 21.68
N ALA A 129 10.77 14.92 22.58
CA ALA A 129 12.04 15.64 22.43
C ALA A 129 13.14 14.79 21.74
N GLU A 130 12.84 13.53 21.42
CA GLU A 130 13.83 12.56 20.91
C GLU A 130 14.06 12.69 19.40
N VAL A 131 13.05 13.20 18.67
CA VAL A 131 13.12 13.39 17.22
C VAL A 131 12.61 14.77 16.85
N THR A 132 13.21 15.35 15.81
CA THR A 132 12.74 16.60 15.23
C THR A 132 11.59 16.34 14.27
N TYR A 133 10.85 17.40 13.92
CA TYR A 133 9.81 17.34 12.88
C TYR A 133 10.31 16.78 11.54
N LEU A 134 11.61 16.93 11.25
CA LEU A 134 12.23 16.40 10.04
C LEU A 134 12.08 14.86 9.91
N PHE A 135 11.94 14.14 11.04
CA PHE A 135 11.70 12.71 11.04
C PHE A 135 10.43 12.34 10.25
N THR A 136 9.30 12.99 10.57
CA THR A 136 8.02 12.75 9.88
C THR A 136 8.07 13.20 8.43
N ALA A 137 8.65 14.37 8.16
CA ALA A 137 8.78 14.90 6.81
C ALA A 137 9.63 13.98 5.91
N HIS A 138 10.75 13.48 6.43
CA HIS A 138 11.61 12.53 5.71
C HIS A 138 10.90 11.20 5.42
N GLY A 139 10.11 10.70 6.38
CA GLY A 139 9.26 9.53 6.18
C GLY A 139 8.29 9.70 5.00
N GLN A 140 7.65 10.87 4.88
CA GLN A 140 6.78 11.18 3.75
C GLN A 140 7.54 11.23 2.41
N ILE A 141 8.73 11.84 2.39
CA ILE A 141 9.58 11.90 1.19
C ILE A 141 9.89 10.48 0.69
N ILE A 142 10.31 9.59 1.60
CA ILE A 142 10.59 8.19 1.25
C ILE A 142 9.31 7.49 0.75
N ALA A 143 8.18 7.67 1.43
CA ALA A 143 6.92 7.03 1.03
C ALA A 143 6.48 7.46 -0.37
N HIS A 144 6.64 8.75 -0.70
CA HIS A 144 6.31 9.31 -2.02
C HIS A 144 7.27 8.88 -3.13
N ASP A 145 8.54 8.60 -2.81
CA ASP A 145 9.53 8.08 -3.77
C ASP A 145 9.27 6.60 -4.09
N LEU A 146 8.81 5.83 -3.10
CA LEU A 146 8.64 4.38 -3.24
C LEU A 146 7.30 3.97 -3.84
N THR A 147 6.19 4.64 -3.48
CA THR A 147 4.85 4.13 -3.76
C THR A 147 3.85 5.24 -4.07
N ARG A 148 2.97 4.97 -5.03
CA ARG A 148 1.80 5.81 -5.31
C ARG A 148 0.68 4.97 -5.91
N ALA A 149 -0.48 4.96 -5.26
CA ALA A 149 -1.70 4.37 -5.83
C ALA A 149 -2.52 5.50 -6.47
N ILE A 150 -2.96 5.28 -7.72
CA ILE A 150 -3.77 6.27 -8.45
C ILE A 150 -5.24 6.07 -8.06
N GLN A 151 -5.94 7.17 -7.78
CA GLN A 151 -7.37 7.20 -7.54
C GLN A 151 -8.07 8.00 -8.65
N PRO A 152 -9.30 7.61 -9.05
CA PRO A 152 -10.08 8.39 -9.99
C PRO A 152 -10.55 9.70 -9.34
N PRO A 153 -10.65 10.82 -10.08
CA PRO A 153 -11.06 12.12 -9.54
C PRO A 153 -12.60 12.24 -9.36
N THR A 154 -13.23 11.24 -8.75
CA THR A 154 -14.69 11.17 -8.55
C THR A 154 -15.08 11.68 -7.16
N ASN A 155 -16.09 12.56 -7.04
CA ASN A 155 -16.65 12.90 -5.72
C ASN A 155 -17.76 11.92 -5.33
N CYS A 156 -17.45 10.98 -4.44
CA CYS A 156 -18.32 9.89 -4.03
C CYS A 156 -19.39 10.29 -2.99
N CYS A 157 -19.35 11.51 -2.47
CA CYS A 157 -20.43 12.04 -1.62
C CYS A 157 -21.59 12.63 -2.42
N LYS A 158 -21.43 12.75 -3.73
CA LYS A 158 -22.50 13.18 -4.62
C LYS A 158 -23.45 12.01 -4.92
N PRO A 159 -24.78 12.17 -4.77
CA PRO A 159 -25.74 11.10 -5.01
C PRO A 159 -25.62 10.45 -6.39
N GLU A 160 -25.29 11.24 -7.43
CA GLU A 160 -25.10 10.74 -8.79
C GLU A 160 -23.91 9.77 -8.92
N ASN A 161 -22.94 9.84 -8.01
CA ASN A 161 -21.75 9.00 -8.03
C ASN A 161 -21.83 7.81 -7.06
N ALA A 162 -22.84 7.75 -6.20
CA ALA A 162 -22.95 6.73 -5.14
C ALA A 162 -22.97 5.29 -5.68
N LYS A 163 -23.45 5.09 -6.91
CA LYS A 163 -23.51 3.77 -7.57
C LYS A 163 -22.24 3.40 -8.34
N LYS A 164 -21.26 4.30 -8.43
CA LYS A 164 -20.00 4.04 -9.16
C LYS A 164 -19.13 3.05 -8.37
N ALA A 165 -18.42 2.18 -9.08
CA ALA A 165 -17.63 1.11 -8.47
C ALA A 165 -16.53 1.65 -7.53
N GLU A 166 -15.90 2.77 -7.90
CA GLU A 166 -14.90 3.45 -7.07
C GLU A 166 -15.48 4.10 -5.81
N CYS A 167 -16.80 4.31 -5.75
CA CYS A 167 -17.51 5.01 -4.67
C CYS A 167 -18.21 4.08 -3.68
N THR A 168 -18.04 2.77 -3.84
CA THR A 168 -18.64 1.73 -2.97
C THR A 168 -18.17 1.78 -1.52
N MET A 169 -17.21 2.64 -1.17
CA MET A 169 -16.61 2.77 0.16
C MET A 169 -16.52 4.23 0.61
N SER A 170 -17.45 5.10 0.17
CA SER A 170 -17.55 6.44 0.76
C SER A 170 -17.77 6.33 2.27
N ILE A 171 -17.19 7.25 3.04
CA ILE A 171 -17.19 7.15 4.49
C ILE A 171 -18.43 7.87 5.02
N SER A 172 -19.33 7.13 5.66
CA SER A 172 -20.51 7.70 6.29
C SER A 172 -20.12 8.45 7.56
N VAL A 173 -20.77 9.58 7.82
CA VAL A 173 -20.60 10.36 9.04
C VAL A 173 -21.93 10.40 9.78
N ARG A 174 -21.90 10.02 11.05
CA ARG A 174 -23.10 9.99 11.89
C ARG A 174 -23.61 11.40 12.18
N PRO A 175 -24.93 11.59 12.36
CA PRO A 175 -25.49 12.89 12.72
C PRO A 175 -24.97 13.45 14.04
N ASP A 176 -24.57 12.58 14.98
CA ASP A 176 -24.00 12.92 16.28
C ASP A 176 -22.47 12.97 16.28
N ASP A 177 -21.82 13.02 15.11
CA ASP A 177 -20.36 13.17 15.02
C ASP A 177 -19.90 14.45 15.73
N PRO A 178 -18.94 14.39 16.67
CA PRO A 178 -18.56 15.54 17.49
C PRO A 178 -17.94 16.69 16.72
N PHE A 179 -17.39 16.44 15.52
CA PHE A 179 -16.73 17.47 14.71
C PHE A 179 -17.52 17.83 13.44
N TYR A 180 -18.09 16.85 12.75
CA TYR A 180 -18.71 17.07 11.44
C TYR A 180 -20.19 17.47 11.50
N SER A 181 -20.88 17.18 12.61
CA SER A 181 -22.29 17.54 12.81
C SER A 181 -22.52 19.06 12.72
N GLN A 182 -21.61 19.86 13.29
CA GLN A 182 -21.67 21.33 13.23
C GLN A 182 -21.58 21.90 11.81
N PHE A 183 -21.13 21.10 10.83
CA PHE A 183 -21.03 21.49 9.42
C PHE A 183 -22.08 20.83 8.53
N ASN A 184 -23.05 20.12 9.11
CA ASN A 184 -24.04 19.32 8.39
C ASN A 184 -23.38 18.34 7.39
N LYS A 185 -22.23 17.77 7.75
CA LYS A 185 -21.49 16.82 6.92
C LYS A 185 -21.87 15.39 7.28
N THR A 186 -22.46 14.67 6.34
CA THR A 186 -22.90 13.27 6.49
C THR A 186 -22.05 12.28 5.68
N CYS A 187 -21.07 12.77 4.91
CA CYS A 187 -20.21 11.94 4.07
C CYS A 187 -18.81 12.55 3.94
N LEU A 188 -17.77 11.71 4.03
CA LEU A 188 -16.41 12.04 3.64
C LEU A 188 -16.07 11.34 2.33
N ASN A 189 -15.54 12.13 1.40
CA ASN A 189 -15.26 11.68 0.05
C ASN A 189 -14.10 10.68 0.05
N PHE A 190 -14.35 9.46 -0.42
CA PHE A 190 -13.35 8.41 -0.53
C PHE A 190 -13.57 7.62 -1.83
N GLN A 191 -12.50 7.47 -2.61
CA GLN A 191 -12.48 6.68 -3.84
C GLN A 191 -11.53 5.51 -3.66
N ARG A 192 -11.95 4.35 -4.18
CA ARG A 192 -11.06 3.20 -4.32
C ARG A 192 -9.97 3.52 -5.35
N SER A 193 -8.78 2.98 -5.11
CA SER A 193 -7.67 3.07 -6.07
C SER A 193 -8.01 2.31 -7.36
N ASN A 194 -7.42 2.74 -8.47
CA ASN A 194 -7.58 2.09 -9.77
C ASN A 194 -7.15 0.62 -9.69
N GLN A 195 -7.89 -0.24 -10.37
CA GLN A 195 -7.51 -1.63 -10.55
C GLN A 195 -6.26 -1.72 -11.44
N CYS A 196 -5.38 -2.68 -11.15
CA CYS A 196 -4.29 -2.96 -12.08
C CYS A 196 -4.82 -3.60 -13.36
N THR A 197 -4.52 -2.99 -14.50
CA THR A 197 -5.02 -3.42 -15.82
C THR A 197 -4.00 -4.24 -16.63
N LEU A 198 -2.77 -4.39 -16.13
CA LEU A 198 -1.73 -5.20 -16.79
C LEU A 198 -2.08 -6.69 -16.81
N CYS A 199 -2.92 -7.12 -15.90
CA CYS A 199 -3.46 -8.47 -15.78
C CYS A 199 -4.81 -8.57 -16.47
N LYS A 200 -4.87 -9.23 -17.64
CA LYS A 200 -6.17 -9.67 -18.17
C LYS A 200 -6.68 -10.82 -17.31
N THR A 201 -7.80 -10.59 -16.63
CA THR A 201 -8.52 -11.58 -15.81
C THR A 201 -9.34 -12.55 -16.64
#